data_AF-A0A520ZYL6-F1
#
_entry.id   AF-A0A520ZYL6-F1
#
_cell.length_a   1.000
_cell.length_b   1.000
_cell.length_c   1.000
_cell.angle_alpha   90.00
_cell.angle_beta   90.00
_cell.angle_gamma   90.00
#
_symmetry.space_group_name_H-M   'P 1'
#
loop_
_entity.id
_entity.type
_entity.pdbx_description
1 polymer ?
#
loop_
_entity_poly.entity_id
_entity_poly.type
_entity_poly.pdbx_seq_one_letter_code
_entity_poly.pdbx_strand_id
1 'polypeptide(L)'
;SMSWVLYQYVLKPFSLDYLQIVIFIGLTSLTVQAVDTVLRKVNPMLFKSFGVYLVLVIANCVIIAVPLLMASNNYNYFETFMLSLGAGGGFLLALYLMSSVSERVELAKVPPSFKGLPIAFIVAGQFAMAFLGFSGLQLF
;
A
#
# COMPACT_ATOMS: atom_id res chain seq x y z
N SER A 1 6.27 -5.26 -11.35
CA SER A 1 6.94 -5.45 -12.65
C SER A 1 8.22 -4.66 -12.86
N MET A 2 8.24 -3.33 -12.73
CA MET A 2 9.49 -2.55 -12.94
C MET A 2 10.58 -2.84 -11.90
N SER A 3 10.19 -3.12 -10.65
CA SER A 3 11.12 -3.50 -9.58
C SER A 3 11.86 -4.81 -9.84
N TRP A 4 11.26 -5.76 -10.58
CA TRP A 4 11.89 -7.04 -10.90
C TRP A 4 13.01 -6.90 -11.94
N VAL A 5 12.74 -6.10 -12.98
CA VAL A 5 13.75 -5.78 -14.01
C VAL A 5 14.96 -5.11 -13.35
N LEU A 6 14.73 -4.20 -12.40
CA LEU A 6 15.79 -3.53 -11.67
C LEU A 6 16.53 -4.45 -10.68
N TYR A 7 15.82 -5.35 -9.99
CA TYR A 7 16.42 -6.29 -9.04
C TYR A 7 17.35 -7.31 -9.73
N GLN A 8 16.92 -7.86 -10.86
CA GLN A 8 17.68 -8.85 -11.61
C GLN A 8 18.85 -8.23 -12.41
N TYR A 9 18.70 -7.02 -12.97
CA TYR A 9 19.76 -6.37 -13.75
C TYR A 9 20.74 -5.51 -12.93
N VAL A 10 20.32 -4.95 -11.79
CA VAL A 10 21.14 -3.99 -11.02
C VAL A 10 21.56 -4.53 -9.65
N LEU A 11 20.68 -5.23 -8.93
CA LEU A 11 20.95 -5.63 -7.54
C LEU A 11 21.73 -6.94 -7.41
N LYS A 12 21.41 -7.94 -8.24
CA LYS A 12 22.14 -9.23 -8.29
C LYS A 12 23.64 -9.13 -8.60
N PRO A 13 24.13 -8.23 -9.49
CA PRO A 13 25.56 -8.10 -9.73
C PRO A 13 26.31 -7.24 -8.71
N PHE A 14 25.64 -6.42 -7.89
CA PHE A 14 26.29 -5.45 -7.00
C PHE A 14 26.26 -5.79 -5.50
N SER A 15 25.60 -6.87 -5.05
CA SER A 15 25.58 -7.32 -3.64
C SER A 15 25.22 -6.22 -2.64
N LEU A 16 24.20 -5.41 -2.94
CA LEU A 16 23.86 -4.17 -2.25
C LEU A 16 22.52 -4.25 -1.47
N ASP A 17 22.35 -5.27 -0.63
CA ASP A 17 21.17 -5.44 0.25
C ASP A 17 20.86 -4.19 1.09
N TYR A 18 21.89 -3.47 1.55
CA TYR A 18 21.73 -2.29 2.41
C TYR A 18 21.10 -1.07 1.69
N LEU A 19 21.20 -0.97 0.36
CA LEU A 19 20.68 0.19 -0.40
C LEU A 19 19.27 -0.04 -0.97
N GLN A 20 18.72 -1.24 -0.76
CA GLN A 20 17.45 -1.69 -1.31
C GLN A 20 16.28 -0.78 -0.93
N ILE A 21 16.21 -0.34 0.34
CA ILE A 21 15.14 0.54 0.84
C ILE A 21 15.18 1.90 0.12
N VAL A 22 16.36 2.50 -0.04
CA VAL A 22 16.54 3.80 -0.69
C VAL A 22 16.16 3.73 -2.18
N ILE A 23 16.57 2.65 -2.85
CA ILE A 23 16.24 2.42 -4.27
C ILE A 23 14.73 2.22 -4.44
N PHE A 24 14.06 1.48 -3.55
CA PHE A 24 12.61 1.26 -3.63
C PHE A 24 11.79 2.53 -3.36
N ILE A 25 12.21 3.37 -2.41
CA ILE A 25 11.59 4.67 -2.18
C ILE A 25 11.80 5.57 -3.40
N GLY A 26 13.01 5.60 -3.97
CA GLY A 26 13.32 6.37 -5.19
C GLY A 26 12.46 5.94 -6.40
N LEU A 27 12.36 4.64 -6.65
CA LEU A 27 11.55 4.07 -7.74
C LEU A 27 10.06 4.38 -7.56
N THR A 28 9.56 4.27 -6.33
CA THR A 28 8.17 4.58 -5.98
C THR A 28 7.90 6.07 -6.15
N SER A 29 8.80 6.92 -5.65
CA SER A 29 8.71 8.37 -5.78
C SER A 29 8.62 8.80 -7.24
N LEU A 30 9.49 8.26 -8.12
CA LEU A 30 9.47 8.57 -9.54
C LEU A 30 8.15 8.17 -10.21
N THR A 31 7.61 7.00 -9.82
CA THR A 31 6.35 6.48 -10.36
C THR A 31 5.16 7.33 -9.89
N VAL A 32 5.08 7.65 -8.60
CA VAL A 32 4.01 8.50 -8.05
C VAL A 32 4.09 9.91 -8.64
N GLN A 33 5.28 10.43 -8.86
CA GLN A 33 5.50 11.75 -9.45
C GLN A 33 5.11 11.80 -10.94
N ALA A 34 5.28 10.70 -11.67
CA ALA A 34 4.71 10.57 -13.01
C ALA A 34 3.17 10.58 -12.98
N VAL A 35 2.57 9.85 -12.02
CA VAL A 35 1.11 9.83 -11.82
C VAL A 35 0.58 11.23 -11.45
N ASP A 36 1.29 11.95 -10.57
CA ASP A 36 0.98 13.33 -10.18
C ASP A 36 0.87 14.25 -11.40
N THR A 37 1.87 14.18 -12.27
CA THR A 37 1.94 14.98 -13.51
C THR A 37 0.80 14.63 -14.47
N VAL A 38 0.45 13.35 -14.59
CA VAL A 38 -0.68 12.89 -15.43
C VAL A 38 -2.01 13.37 -14.84
N LEU A 39 -2.22 13.25 -13.53
CA LEU A 39 -3.45 13.68 -12.85
C LEU A 39 -3.68 15.19 -13.03
N ARG A 40 -2.61 15.98 -12.90
CA ARG A 40 -2.64 17.43 -13.10
C ARG A 40 -3.07 17.81 -14.53
N LYS A 41 -2.77 16.98 -15.52
CA LYS A 41 -3.06 17.22 -16.94
C LYS A 41 -4.44 16.71 -17.37
N VAL A 42 -4.93 15.63 -16.77
CA VAL A 42 -6.22 15.02 -17.12
C VAL A 42 -7.38 15.63 -16.33
N ASN A 43 -7.23 15.84 -15.02
CA ASN A 43 -8.34 16.31 -14.17
C ASN A 43 -7.84 17.18 -13.00
N PRO A 44 -7.73 18.52 -13.18
CA PRO A 44 -7.23 19.42 -12.15
C PRO A 44 -8.13 19.51 -10.91
N MET A 45 -9.42 19.13 -11.05
CA MET A 45 -10.38 19.09 -9.94
C MET A 45 -10.05 17.96 -8.95
N LEU A 46 -9.73 16.75 -9.43
CA LEU A 46 -9.28 15.64 -8.59
C LEU A 46 -7.90 15.91 -7.96
N PHE A 47 -7.00 16.56 -8.68
CA PHE A 47 -5.68 16.93 -8.16
C PHE A 47 -5.76 17.81 -6.91
N LYS A 48 -6.73 18.72 -6.85
CA LYS A 48 -6.92 19.63 -5.70
C LYS A 48 -7.37 18.91 -4.42
N SER A 49 -8.09 17.79 -4.55
CA SER A 49 -8.50 16.93 -3.43
C SER A 49 -7.47 15.84 -3.09
N PHE A 50 -6.73 15.33 -4.08
CA PHE A 50 -5.77 14.23 -3.89
C PHE A 50 -4.32 14.67 -3.65
N GLY A 51 -3.95 15.94 -3.87
CA GLY A 51 -2.55 16.39 -3.88
C GLY A 51 -1.75 16.07 -2.62
N VAL A 52 -2.36 16.20 -1.42
CA VAL A 52 -1.71 15.82 -0.15
C VAL A 52 -1.61 14.30 0.01
N TYR A 53 -2.58 13.56 -0.52
CA TYR A 53 -2.61 12.10 -0.43
C TYR A 53 -1.55 11.44 -1.33
N LEU A 54 -1.17 12.04 -2.47
CA LEU A 54 -0.10 11.50 -3.33
C LEU A 54 1.25 11.38 -2.61
N VAL A 55 1.61 12.37 -1.79
CA VAL A 55 2.86 12.30 -0.99
C VAL A 55 2.74 11.22 0.08
N LEU A 56 1.56 11.07 0.71
CA LEU A 56 1.31 10.04 1.71
C LEU A 56 1.32 8.62 1.11
N VAL A 57 0.99 8.47 -0.17
CA VAL A 57 1.09 7.19 -0.90
C VAL A 57 2.56 6.72 -1.00
N ILE A 58 3.52 7.61 -1.23
CA ILE A 58 4.94 7.24 -1.37
C ILE A 58 5.49 6.61 -0.07
N ALA A 59 5.02 7.10 1.08
CA ALA A 59 5.41 6.60 2.40
C ALA A 59 4.51 5.47 2.93
N ASN A 60 3.60 4.94 2.11
CA ASN A 60 2.73 3.86 2.54
C ASN A 60 3.53 2.56 2.76
N CYS A 61 3.34 1.95 3.94
CA CYS A 61 4.05 0.73 4.32
C CYS A 61 3.79 -0.45 3.36
N VAL A 62 2.59 -0.56 2.79
CA VAL A 62 2.23 -1.62 1.83
C VAL A 62 3.04 -1.47 0.55
N ILE A 63 3.26 -0.24 0.08
CA ILE A 63 3.99 0.03 -1.17
C ILE A 63 5.49 -0.31 -1.02
N ILE A 64 6.06 -0.13 0.17
CA ILE A 64 7.45 -0.52 0.46
C ILE A 64 7.57 -2.02 0.74
N ALA A 65 6.57 -2.63 1.39
CA ALA A 65 6.58 -4.04 1.76
C ALA A 65 6.58 -4.98 0.54
N VAL A 66 5.83 -4.67 -0.53
CA VAL A 66 5.72 -5.55 -1.70
C VAL A 66 7.07 -5.76 -2.43
N PRO A 67 7.84 -4.69 -2.77
CA PRO A 67 9.20 -4.84 -3.31
C PRO A 67 10.17 -5.55 -2.35
N LEU A 68 10.05 -5.29 -1.03
CA LEU A 68 10.88 -5.92 -0.01
C LEU A 68 10.65 -7.44 0.06
N LEU A 69 9.39 -7.87 0.02
CA LEU A 69 9.01 -9.29 0.02
C LEU A 69 9.47 -9.99 -1.26
N MET A 70 9.39 -9.30 -2.41
CA MET A 70 9.90 -9.80 -3.67
C MET A 70 11.41 -10.03 -3.64
N ALA A 71 12.14 -9.07 -3.09
CA ALA A 71 13.58 -9.12 -2.93
C ALA A 71 14.03 -10.26 -2.01
N SER A 72 13.39 -10.43 -0.86
CA SER A 72 13.73 -11.51 0.08
C SER A 72 13.42 -12.90 -0.47
N ASN A 73 12.36 -13.06 -1.27
CA ASN A 73 11.95 -14.37 -1.81
C ASN A 73 12.50 -14.69 -3.21
N ASN A 74 13.25 -13.79 -3.85
CA ASN A 74 13.81 -13.98 -5.20
C ASN A 74 12.75 -14.41 -6.25
N TYR A 75 11.54 -13.86 -6.19
CA TYR A 75 10.44 -14.24 -7.07
C TYR A 75 10.72 -13.98 -8.56
N ASN A 76 10.15 -14.81 -9.44
CA ASN A 76 10.18 -14.57 -10.89
C ASN A 76 9.32 -13.37 -11.29
N TYR A 77 9.45 -12.90 -12.55
CA TYR A 77 8.70 -11.73 -13.04
C TYR A 77 7.18 -11.93 -12.90
N PHE A 78 6.72 -13.13 -13.24
CA PHE A 78 5.31 -13.50 -13.21
C PHE A 78 4.76 -13.56 -11.78
N GLU A 79 5.52 -14.17 -10.85
CA GLU A 79 5.17 -14.22 -9.43
C GLU A 79 5.15 -12.83 -8.80
N THR A 80 6.13 -11.98 -9.13
CA THR A 80 6.18 -10.59 -8.67
C THR A 80 4.97 -9.78 -9.15
N PHE A 81 4.55 -10.00 -10.40
CA PHE A 81 3.37 -9.34 -10.96
C PHE A 81 2.09 -9.78 -10.24
N MET A 82 1.92 -11.09 -10.04
CA MET A 82 0.77 -11.63 -9.29
C MET A 82 0.77 -11.18 -7.83
N LEU A 83 1.92 -11.17 -7.16
CA LEU A 83 2.07 -10.65 -5.79
C LEU A 83 1.67 -9.18 -5.71
N SER A 84 2.12 -8.36 -6.66
CA SER A 84 1.79 -6.93 -6.70
C SER A 84 0.29 -6.69 -6.92
N LEU A 85 -0.33 -7.47 -7.82
CA LEU A 85 -1.77 -7.40 -8.06
C LEU A 85 -2.58 -7.88 -6.85
N GLY A 86 -2.17 -8.99 -6.22
CA GLY A 86 -2.82 -9.53 -5.03
C GLY A 86 -2.73 -8.58 -3.83
N ALA A 87 -1.53 -8.04 -3.56
CA ALA A 87 -1.32 -7.07 -2.49
C ALA A 87 -2.09 -5.76 -2.73
N GLY A 88 -2.09 -5.24 -3.97
CA GLY A 88 -2.87 -4.06 -4.34
C GLY A 88 -4.37 -4.29 -4.22
N GLY A 89 -4.87 -5.43 -4.70
CA GLY A 89 -6.28 -5.81 -4.60
C GLY A 89 -6.73 -6.01 -3.16
N GLY A 90 -5.93 -6.69 -2.34
CA GLY A 90 -6.20 -6.88 -0.91
C GLY A 90 -6.22 -5.56 -0.15
N PHE A 91 -5.28 -4.65 -0.43
CA PHE A 91 -5.27 -3.31 0.17
C PHE A 91 -6.49 -2.48 -0.23
N LEU A 92 -6.90 -2.52 -1.49
CA LEU A 92 -8.10 -1.84 -1.97
C LEU A 92 -9.35 -2.37 -1.26
N LEU A 93 -9.49 -3.70 -1.15
CA LEU A 93 -10.60 -4.33 -0.45
C LEU A 93 -10.62 -3.95 1.03
N ALA A 94 -9.46 -3.95 1.71
CA ALA A 94 -9.36 -3.54 3.10
C ALA A 94 -9.77 -2.07 3.31
N LEU A 95 -9.32 -1.15 2.44
CA LEU A 95 -9.73 0.25 2.48
C LEU A 95 -11.23 0.43 2.21
N TYR A 96 -11.80 -0.32 1.28
CA TYR A 96 -13.22 -0.28 0.98
C TYR A 96 -14.07 -0.69 2.18
N LEU A 97 -13.70 -1.78 2.86
CA LEU A 97 -14.37 -2.22 4.08
C LEU A 97 -14.21 -1.19 5.21
N MET A 98 -13.01 -0.63 5.38
CA MET A 98 -12.74 0.37 6.41
C MET A 98 -13.55 1.65 6.17
N SER A 99 -13.68 2.09 4.92
CA SER A 99 -14.54 3.22 4.53
C SER A 99 -16.00 2.95 4.86
N SER A 100 -16.50 1.75 4.52
CA SER A 100 -17.88 1.35 4.78
C SER A 100 -18.22 1.34 6.27
N VAL A 101 -17.29 0.86 7.12
CA VAL A 101 -17.48 0.87 8.58
C VAL A 101 -17.36 2.28 9.15
N SER A 102 -16.43 3.10 8.64
CA SER A 102 -16.26 4.49 9.09
C SER A 102 -17.52 5.32 8.88
N GLU A 103 -18.19 5.18 7.73
CA GLU A 103 -19.47 5.85 7.45
C GLU A 103 -20.57 5.41 8.43
N ARG A 104 -20.65 4.10 8.72
CA ARG A 104 -21.63 3.54 9.68
C ARG A 104 -21.40 4.05 11.10
N VAL A 105 -20.14 4.21 11.49
CA VAL A 105 -19.74 4.71 12.82
C VAL A 105 -20.07 6.19 12.98
N GLU A 106 -19.98 6.98 11.91
CA GLU A 106 -20.34 8.41 11.93
C GLU A 106 -21.85 8.62 12.15
N LEU A 107 -22.67 7.73 11.59
CA LEU A 107 -24.13 7.70 11.80
C LEU A 107 -24.53 7.14 13.18
N ALA A 108 -23.62 6.44 13.87
CA ALA A 108 -23.90 5.83 15.17
C ALA A 108 -23.80 6.84 16.32
N LYS A 109 -24.59 6.61 17.38
CA LYS A 109 -24.63 7.48 18.57
C LYS A 109 -23.45 7.16 19.50
N VAL A 110 -22.24 7.58 19.11
CA VAL A 110 -21.01 7.39 19.90
C VAL A 110 -20.90 8.43 21.04
N PRO A 111 -20.43 8.06 22.25
CA PRO A 111 -20.15 9.01 23.32
C PRO A 111 -19.13 10.07 22.87
N PRO A 112 -19.26 11.33 23.29
CA PRO A 112 -18.40 12.43 22.83
C PRO A 112 -16.90 12.19 23.09
N SER A 113 -16.55 11.45 24.15
CA SER A 113 -15.15 11.09 24.48
C SER A 113 -14.50 10.10 23.50
N PHE A 114 -15.29 9.36 22.71
CA PHE A 114 -14.80 8.35 21.75
C PHE A 114 -14.98 8.75 20.28
N LYS A 115 -15.53 9.95 20.02
CA LYS A 115 -15.74 10.42 18.65
C LYS A 115 -14.42 10.72 17.94
N GLY A 116 -14.34 10.36 16.66
CA GLY A 116 -13.19 10.63 15.80
C GLY A 116 -12.09 9.57 15.92
N LEU A 117 -10.90 9.99 16.35
CA LEU A 117 -9.71 9.12 16.39
C LEU A 117 -9.84 7.86 17.25
N PRO A 118 -10.39 7.90 18.49
CA PRO A 118 -10.42 6.73 19.36
C PRO A 118 -11.20 5.56 18.77
N ILE A 119 -12.38 5.82 18.20
CA ILE A 119 -13.18 4.76 17.60
C ILE A 119 -12.57 4.23 16.30
N ALA A 120 -11.90 5.07 15.51
CA ALA A 120 -11.17 4.62 14.33
C ALA A 120 -10.06 3.60 14.68
N PHE A 121 -9.35 3.80 15.79
CA PHE A 121 -8.37 2.82 16.28
C PHE A 121 -9.00 1.51 16.75
N ILE A 122 -10.15 1.56 17.41
CA ILE A 122 -10.88 0.35 17.84
C ILE A 122 -11.32 -0.45 16.62
N VAL A 123 -11.91 0.22 15.63
CA VAL A 123 -12.33 -0.40 14.37
C VAL A 123 -11.12 -1.00 13.63
N ALA A 124 -10.01 -0.27 13.53
CA ALA A 124 -8.78 -0.79 12.93
C ALA A 124 -8.25 -2.04 13.66
N GLY A 125 -8.34 -2.07 15.00
CA GLY A 125 -8.01 -3.25 15.80
C GLY A 125 -8.93 -4.45 15.53
N GLN A 126 -10.23 -4.22 15.35
CA GLN A 126 -11.18 -5.27 14.95
C GLN A 126 -10.88 -5.81 13.55
N PHE A 127 -10.54 -4.95 12.60
CA PHE A 127 -10.08 -5.36 11.27
C PHE A 127 -8.79 -6.19 11.35
N ALA A 128 -7.82 -5.78 12.17
CA ALA A 128 -6.59 -6.55 12.36
C ALA A 128 -6.88 -7.97 12.90
N MET A 129 -7.77 -8.10 13.89
CA MET A 129 -8.20 -9.41 14.40
C MET A 129 -8.93 -10.26 13.34
N ALA A 130 -9.78 -9.64 12.53
CA ALA A 130 -10.46 -10.33 11.43
C ALA A 130 -9.47 -10.84 10.37
N PHE A 131 -8.47 -10.02 10.00
CA PHE A 131 -7.45 -10.41 9.03
C PHE A 131 -6.45 -11.44 9.57
N LEU A 132 -6.14 -11.42 10.87
CA LEU A 132 -5.33 -12.46 11.52
C LEU A 132 -5.99 -13.85 11.43
N GLY A 133 -7.31 -13.93 11.36
CA GLY A 133 -8.04 -15.17 11.10
C GLY A 133 -7.64 -15.84 9.77
N PHE A 134 -7.17 -15.08 8.78
CA PHE A 134 -6.67 -15.62 7.51
C PHE A 134 -5.20 -16.02 7.55
N SER A 135 -4.44 -15.68 8.59
CA SER A 135 -3.00 -16.00 8.70
C SER A 135 -2.72 -17.50 8.77
N GLY A 136 -3.72 -18.31 9.16
CA GLY A 136 -3.63 -19.77 9.21
C GLY A 136 -3.98 -20.48 7.89
N LEU A 137 -4.34 -19.75 6.84
CA LEU A 137 -4.74 -20.31 5.55
C LEU A 137 -3.48 -20.63 4.72
N GLN A 138 -2.87 -21.78 5.00
CA GLN A 138 -1.82 -22.33 4.15
C GLN A 138 -2.49 -23.02 2.95
N LEU A 139 -2.27 -22.48 1.75
CA LEU A 139 -2.48 -23.21 0.51
C LEU A 139 -1.39 -24.30 0.47
N PHE A 140 -1.83 -25.55 0.62
CA PHE A 140 -1.00 -26.76 0.42
C PHE A 140 -0.35 -26.76 -0.96
#